data_AF-A0A527TWM8-F1
#
_entry.id   AF-A0A527TWM8-F1
#
_cell.length_a   1.000
_cell.length_b   1.000
_cell.length_c   1.000
_cell.angle_alpha   90.00
_cell.angle_beta   90.00
_cell.angle_gamma   90.00
#
_symmetry.space_group_name_H-M   'P 1'
#
loop_
_entity.id
_entity.type
_entity.pdbx_description
1 polymer ?
#
loop_
_entity_poly.entity_id
_entity_poly.type
_entity_poly.pdbx_seq_one_letter_code
_entity_poly.pdbx_strand_id
1 'polypeptide(L)'
;MAGKKTELRLVARRFVCSAPLCRRRIFAERFDDGVVAERSRRTPRLECVVHHLGLALGGRPAASIAKRLMVPVSNDTLLRVVRRRSCVRTDPLSIVGIDDWAFRRNHRYGTIVCDLERRRIVTLLPDREIATVQAWLTDHQEIGIIARDRGGGYGEAAAKALPHAIQIADRWHLMENASSAFLDAVREIDAYDPCRDRRHQGRSRPAHLRPRSCK
;
A
#
# COMPACT_ATOMS: atom_id res chain seq x y z
N MET A 1 30.97 16.81 -13.51
CA MET A 1 30.70 18.06 -12.77
C MET A 1 29.57 17.81 -11.79
N ALA A 2 29.88 17.46 -10.54
CA ALA A 2 28.88 17.35 -9.47
C ALA A 2 29.32 18.27 -8.33
N GLY A 3 28.37 18.89 -7.62
CA GLY A 3 28.68 19.63 -6.39
C GLY A 3 28.80 21.15 -6.48
N LYS A 4 28.41 21.81 -7.59
CA LYS A 4 28.36 23.29 -7.67
C LYS A 4 26.94 23.80 -7.93
N LYS A 5 26.56 24.88 -7.22
CA LYS A 5 25.32 25.62 -7.48
C LYS A 5 25.37 26.16 -8.91
N THR A 6 24.36 25.82 -9.70
CA THR A 6 24.22 26.27 -11.09
C THR A 6 22.92 27.04 -11.23
N GLU A 7 22.99 28.26 -11.76
CA GLU A 7 21.82 29.10 -12.05
C GLU A 7 21.75 29.32 -13.56
N LEU A 8 20.59 29.03 -14.14
CA LEU A 8 20.30 29.31 -15.54
C LEU A 8 19.49 30.61 -15.61
N ARG A 9 20.05 31.63 -16.26
CA ARG A 9 19.34 32.90 -16.52
C ARG A 9 18.66 32.80 -17.87
N LEU A 10 17.34 32.77 -17.86
CA LEU A 10 16.51 32.76 -19.06
C LEU A 10 16.01 34.18 -19.33
N VAL A 11 16.17 34.62 -20.57
CA VAL A 11 15.63 35.90 -21.05
C VAL A 11 14.42 35.57 -21.93
N ALA A 12 13.24 36.04 -21.54
CA ALA A 12 12.00 35.80 -22.25
C ALA A 12 11.46 37.11 -22.82
N ARG A 13 11.00 37.10 -24.07
CA ARG A 13 10.34 38.27 -24.68
C ARG A 13 8.96 38.47 -24.07
N ARG A 14 8.58 39.73 -23.83
CA ARG A 14 7.22 40.10 -23.43
C ARG A 14 6.49 40.67 -24.64
N PHE A 15 5.34 40.09 -24.96
CA PHE A 15 4.48 40.50 -26.06
C PHE A 15 3.20 41.16 -25.54
N VAL A 16 2.67 42.09 -26.34
CA VAL A 16 1.41 42.77 -26.06
C VAL A 16 0.48 42.56 -27.26
N CYS A 17 -0.72 42.04 -27.01
CA CYS A 17 -1.75 41.93 -28.02
C CYS A 17 -2.44 43.29 -28.22
N SER A 18 -2.49 43.75 -29.46
CA SER A 18 -3.16 45.00 -29.86
C SER A 18 -4.66 44.84 -30.09
N ALA A 19 -5.19 43.62 -30.13
CA ALA A 19 -6.60 43.37 -30.41
C ALA A 19 -7.50 43.87 -29.25
N PRO A 20 -8.49 44.74 -29.51
CA PRO A 20 -9.27 45.42 -28.47
C PRO A 20 -10.15 44.48 -27.63
N LEU A 21 -10.58 43.34 -28.21
CA LEU A 21 -11.41 42.35 -27.52
C LEU A 21 -10.61 41.17 -26.91
N CYS A 22 -9.27 41.23 -26.94
CA CYS A 22 -8.45 40.13 -26.43
C CYS A 22 -8.42 40.12 -24.89
N ARG A 23 -8.89 39.02 -24.28
CA ARG A 23 -8.85 38.82 -22.82
C ARG A 23 -7.43 38.76 -22.25
N ARG A 24 -6.44 38.29 -23.00
CA ARG A 24 -5.04 38.15 -22.55
C ARG A 24 -4.13 39.10 -23.32
N ARG A 25 -4.09 40.36 -22.87
CA ARG A 25 -3.33 41.43 -23.53
C ARG A 25 -1.81 41.33 -23.39
N ILE A 26 -1.31 40.67 -22.35
CA ILE A 26 0.13 40.50 -22.11
C ILE A 26 0.44 39.01 -22.02
N PHE A 27 1.44 38.56 -22.77
CA PHE A 27 1.97 37.21 -22.69
C PHE A 27 3.49 37.23 -22.86
N ALA A 28 4.16 36.21 -22.35
CA ALA A 28 5.60 36.05 -22.48
C ALA A 28 5.91 34.92 -23.45
N GLU A 29 7.10 34.96 -24.04
CA GLU A 29 7.69 33.86 -24.80
C GLU A 29 7.60 32.56 -24.00
N ARG A 30 7.15 31.51 -24.68
CA ARG A 30 7.10 30.17 -24.12
C ARG A 30 8.34 29.41 -24.58
N PHE A 31 9.03 28.81 -23.62
CA PHE A 31 10.10 27.88 -23.91
C PHE A 31 9.52 26.48 -24.14
N ASP A 32 10.29 25.63 -24.80
CA ASP A 32 9.99 24.22 -24.90
C ASP A 32 9.84 23.61 -23.48
N ASP A 33 8.89 22.69 -23.33
CA ASP A 33 8.60 22.06 -22.04
C ASP A 33 9.81 21.28 -21.49
N GLY A 34 10.74 20.86 -22.34
CA GLY A 34 12.03 20.26 -21.98
C GLY A 34 13.02 21.24 -21.34
N VAL A 35 12.86 22.56 -21.57
CA VAL A 35 13.71 23.62 -21.03
C VAL A 35 13.13 24.16 -19.72
N VAL A 36 11.93 24.74 -19.78
CA VAL A 36 11.21 25.24 -18.60
C VAL A 36 9.71 25.33 -18.89
N ALA A 37 8.90 24.67 -18.07
CA ALA A 37 7.44 24.75 -18.16
C ALA A 37 6.92 26.15 -17.81
N GLU A 38 5.72 26.52 -18.29
CA GLU A 38 5.08 27.82 -18.01
C GLU A 38 5.06 28.11 -16.49
N ARG A 39 5.60 29.28 -16.10
CA ARG A 39 5.72 29.75 -14.70
C ARG A 39 6.60 28.88 -13.79
N SER A 40 7.34 27.90 -14.33
CA SER A 40 8.30 27.13 -13.56
C SER A 40 9.57 27.93 -13.30
N ARG A 41 10.17 27.72 -12.13
CA ARG A 41 11.51 28.23 -11.77
C ARG A 41 12.58 27.12 -11.79
N ARG A 42 12.23 25.95 -12.31
CA ARG A 42 13.08 24.75 -12.36
C ARG A 42 12.96 24.09 -13.72
N THR A 43 14.07 23.54 -14.20
CA THR A 43 14.06 22.70 -15.40
C THR A 43 13.33 21.38 -15.10
N PRO A 44 12.75 20.72 -16.12
CA PRO A 44 12.11 19.41 -15.95
C PRO A 44 13.03 18.36 -15.34
N ARG A 45 14.32 18.41 -15.69
CA ARG A 45 15.35 17.53 -15.13
C ARG A 45 15.50 17.73 -13.62
N LEU A 46 15.57 18.99 -13.17
CA LEU A 46 15.63 19.30 -11.74
C LEU A 46 14.33 18.95 -11.02
N GLU A 47 13.18 19.22 -11.65
CA GLU A 47 11.85 18.82 -11.16
C GLU A 47 11.77 17.31 -10.94
N CYS A 48 12.37 16.53 -11.85
CA CYS A 48 12.42 15.07 -11.76
C CYS A 48 13.23 14.58 -10.56
N VAL A 49 14.38 15.20 -10.28
CA VAL A 49 15.18 14.89 -9.08
C VAL A 49 14.37 15.18 -7.82
N VAL A 50 13.72 16.34 -7.76
CA VAL A 50 12.87 16.71 -6.61
C VAL A 50 11.72 15.73 -6.44
N HIS A 51 11.09 15.27 -7.54
CA HIS A 51 10.05 14.26 -7.49
C HIS A 51 10.53 12.95 -6.85
N HIS A 52 11.66 12.42 -7.31
CA HIS A 52 12.21 11.17 -6.78
C HIS A 52 12.66 11.29 -5.33
N LEU A 53 13.25 12.43 -4.94
CA LEU A 53 13.56 12.72 -3.54
C LEU A 53 12.29 12.69 -2.68
N GLY A 54 11.22 13.34 -3.14
CA GLY A 54 9.94 13.35 -2.44
C GLY A 54 9.28 11.97 -2.35
N LEU A 55 9.39 11.16 -3.39
CA LEU A 55 8.84 9.80 -3.42
C LEU A 55 9.58 8.85 -2.46
N ALA A 56 10.92 8.92 -2.44
CA ALA A 56 11.74 8.01 -1.65
C ALA A 56 11.82 8.37 -0.16
N LEU A 57 11.90 9.67 0.16
CA LEU A 57 12.20 10.16 1.51
C LEU A 57 11.02 10.88 2.15
N GLY A 58 9.92 11.06 1.42
CA GLY A 58 8.76 11.82 1.86
C GLY A 58 9.02 13.33 1.90
N GLY A 59 8.49 14.00 2.91
CA GLY A 59 8.47 15.46 2.98
C GLY A 59 9.72 16.09 3.62
N ARG A 60 9.77 16.11 4.96
CA ARG A 60 10.85 16.76 5.73
C ARG A 60 12.24 16.15 5.51
N PRO A 61 12.41 14.81 5.49
CA PRO A 61 13.73 14.22 5.21
C PRO A 61 14.24 14.56 3.81
N ALA A 62 13.36 14.52 2.80
CA ALA A 62 13.70 14.93 1.44
C ALA A 62 14.13 16.39 1.36
N ALA A 63 13.46 17.30 2.08
CA ALA A 63 13.83 18.72 2.09
C ALA A 63 15.23 18.95 2.70
N SER A 64 15.55 18.21 3.78
CA SER A 64 16.88 18.23 4.41
C SER A 64 17.97 17.76 3.44
N ILE A 65 17.74 16.64 2.75
CA ILE A 65 18.68 16.10 1.76
C ILE A 65 18.80 17.03 0.54
N ALA A 66 17.69 17.58 0.05
CA ALA A 66 17.69 18.49 -1.09
C ALA A 66 18.53 19.75 -0.80
N LYS A 67 18.51 20.27 0.43
CA LYS A 67 19.41 21.35 0.87
C LYS A 67 20.88 20.96 0.76
N ARG A 68 21.25 19.74 1.16
CA ARG A 68 22.63 19.22 1.03
C ARG A 68 23.05 19.00 -0.42
N LEU A 69 22.09 18.72 -1.30
CA LEU A 69 22.30 18.61 -2.75
C LEU A 69 22.32 19.97 -3.48
N MET A 70 22.26 21.09 -2.76
CA MET A 70 22.14 22.46 -3.30
C MET A 70 20.89 22.68 -4.17
N VAL A 71 19.82 21.92 -3.91
CA VAL A 71 18.49 22.08 -4.52
C VAL A 71 17.48 22.40 -3.41
N PRO A 72 17.55 23.59 -2.79
CA PRO A 72 16.68 23.91 -1.66
C PRO A 72 15.21 23.94 -2.11
N VAL A 73 14.40 23.03 -1.57
CA VAL A 73 12.96 22.94 -1.78
C VAL A 73 12.26 22.73 -0.43
N SER A 74 11.09 23.33 -0.26
CA SER A 74 10.30 23.12 0.95
C SER A 74 9.64 21.74 0.96
N ASN A 75 9.34 21.26 2.17
CA ASN A 75 8.48 20.08 2.41
C ASN A 75 7.22 20.09 1.52
N ASP A 76 6.50 21.22 1.52
CA ASP A 76 5.23 21.33 0.79
C ASP A 76 5.45 21.31 -0.72
N THR A 77 6.60 21.81 -1.19
CA THR A 77 6.94 21.71 -2.61
C THR A 77 7.22 20.27 -3.00
N LEU A 78 7.91 19.49 -2.18
CA LEU A 78 8.14 18.05 -2.42
C LEU A 78 6.82 17.30 -2.51
N LEU A 79 5.95 17.46 -1.51
CA LEU A 79 4.63 16.81 -1.49
C LEU A 79 3.77 17.24 -2.69
N ARG A 80 3.82 18.51 -3.07
CA ARG A 80 3.10 19.02 -4.26
C ARG A 80 3.64 18.41 -5.55
N VAL A 81 4.95 18.24 -5.69
CA VAL A 81 5.56 17.63 -6.88
C VAL A 81 5.20 16.15 -6.98
N VAL A 82 5.17 15.42 -5.86
CA VAL A 82 4.70 14.03 -5.83
C VAL A 82 3.23 13.95 -6.26
N ARG A 83 2.36 14.77 -5.65
CA ARG A 83 0.91 14.81 -5.98
C ARG A 83 0.61 15.27 -7.40
N ARG A 84 1.41 16.17 -7.98
CA ARG A 84 1.20 16.60 -9.38
C ARG A 84 1.48 15.50 -10.39
N ARG A 85 2.37 14.56 -10.05
CA ARG A 85 2.72 13.43 -10.91
C ARG A 85 1.96 12.15 -10.55
N SER A 86 1.24 12.13 -9.42
CA SER A 86 0.31 11.04 -9.15
C SER A 86 -0.82 11.12 -10.18
N CYS A 87 -1.01 10.03 -10.88
CA CYS A 87 -2.01 9.87 -11.92
C CYS A 87 -2.96 8.79 -11.46
N VAL A 88 -4.25 9.08 -11.54
CA VAL A 88 -5.29 8.07 -11.35
C VAL A 88 -5.20 7.13 -12.54
N ARG A 89 -5.06 5.84 -12.28
CA ARG A 89 -5.06 4.81 -13.32
C ARG A 89 -6.51 4.41 -13.57
N THR A 90 -6.84 4.26 -14.84
CA THR A 90 -8.16 3.81 -15.30
C THR A 90 -8.01 2.58 -16.19
N ASP A 91 -6.89 1.87 -16.04
CA ASP A 91 -6.66 0.62 -16.75
C ASP A 91 -7.70 -0.42 -16.26
N PRO A 92 -8.30 -1.23 -17.14
CA PRO A 92 -9.25 -2.25 -16.74
C PRO A 92 -8.58 -3.27 -15.81
N LEU A 93 -9.32 -3.67 -14.78
CA LEU A 93 -8.86 -4.54 -13.71
C LEU A 93 -9.44 -5.95 -13.89
N SER A 94 -8.60 -6.94 -14.20
CA SER A 94 -9.04 -8.34 -14.37
C SER A 94 -8.84 -9.17 -13.09
N ILE A 95 -7.70 -8.99 -12.42
CA ILE A 95 -7.28 -9.71 -11.21
C ILE A 95 -6.90 -8.70 -10.13
N VAL A 96 -7.67 -8.68 -9.04
CA VAL A 96 -7.44 -7.76 -7.92
C VAL A 96 -7.14 -8.51 -6.63
N GLY A 97 -6.34 -7.88 -5.77
CA GLY A 97 -6.06 -8.30 -4.41
C GLY A 97 -6.65 -7.29 -3.43
N ILE A 98 -7.36 -7.77 -2.43
CA ILE A 98 -8.00 -6.94 -1.40
C ILE A 98 -7.47 -7.37 -0.03
N ASP A 99 -6.99 -6.40 0.76
CA ASP A 99 -6.45 -6.64 2.09
C ASP A 99 -6.62 -5.41 3.00
N ASP A 100 -6.38 -5.59 4.31
CA ASP A 100 -6.41 -4.53 5.30
C ASP A 100 -5.19 -3.60 5.18
N TRP A 101 -5.43 -2.29 5.23
CA TRP A 101 -4.40 -1.26 5.23
C TRP A 101 -4.41 -0.44 6.51
N ALA A 102 -3.31 -0.45 7.26
CA ALA A 102 -3.18 0.39 8.44
C ALA A 102 -2.61 1.78 8.08
N PHE A 103 -3.47 2.81 7.99
CA PHE A 103 -3.03 4.21 7.83
C PHE A 103 -2.17 4.67 9.02
N ARG A 104 -2.58 4.25 10.22
CA ARG A 104 -1.82 4.40 11.45
C ARG A 104 -2.02 3.12 12.25
N ARG A 105 -0.92 2.38 12.42
CA ARG A 105 -0.91 1.08 13.13
C ARG A 105 -1.69 1.19 14.45
N ASN A 106 -2.63 0.28 14.67
CA ASN A 106 -3.52 0.22 15.85
C ASN A 106 -4.50 1.39 16.04
N HIS A 107 -4.72 2.25 15.04
CA HIS A 107 -5.66 3.37 15.15
C HIS A 107 -6.68 3.41 14.02
N ARG A 108 -6.21 3.37 12.78
CA ARG A 108 -7.07 3.58 11.61
C ARG A 108 -6.70 2.58 10.53
N TYR A 109 -7.67 1.75 10.19
CA TYR A 109 -7.60 0.76 9.14
C TYR A 109 -8.49 1.19 7.98
N GLY A 110 -8.04 0.87 6.78
CA GLY A 110 -8.77 0.94 5.53
C GLY A 110 -8.59 -0.36 4.77
N THR A 111 -8.99 -0.35 3.50
CA THR A 111 -8.77 -1.49 2.59
C THR A 111 -7.82 -1.06 1.49
N ILE A 112 -6.79 -1.86 1.21
CA ILE A 112 -5.96 -1.68 0.02
C ILE A 112 -6.48 -2.57 -1.10
N VAL A 113 -6.58 -1.99 -2.30
CA VAL A 113 -6.86 -2.76 -3.51
C VAL A 113 -5.65 -2.68 -4.43
N CYS A 114 -5.19 -3.84 -4.87
CA CYS A 114 -4.04 -4.00 -5.75
C CYS A 114 -4.46 -4.69 -7.04
N ASP A 115 -3.96 -4.22 -8.17
CA ASP A 115 -3.93 -4.96 -9.43
C ASP A 115 -2.81 -5.99 -9.32
N LEU A 116 -3.19 -7.28 -9.33
CA LEU A 116 -2.25 -8.39 -9.17
C LEU A 116 -1.53 -8.76 -10.46
N GLU A 117 -2.11 -8.45 -11.63
CA GLU A 117 -1.42 -8.64 -12.91
C GLU A 117 -0.24 -7.67 -13.03
N ARG A 118 -0.51 -6.39 -12.77
CA ARG A 118 0.48 -5.32 -12.92
C ARG A 118 1.31 -5.10 -11.66
N ARG A 119 0.97 -5.77 -10.56
CA ARG A 119 1.61 -5.67 -9.23
C ARG A 119 1.64 -4.24 -8.72
N ARG A 120 0.49 -3.56 -8.76
CA ARG A 120 0.37 -2.13 -8.44
C ARG A 120 -0.82 -1.86 -7.55
N ILE A 121 -0.70 -0.83 -6.72
CA ILE A 121 -1.80 -0.33 -5.91
C ILE A 121 -2.76 0.43 -6.82
N VAL A 122 -4.04 0.07 -6.75
CA VAL A 122 -5.13 0.74 -7.47
C VAL A 122 -5.70 1.86 -6.60
N THR A 123 -6.11 1.51 -5.38
CA THR A 123 -6.73 2.47 -4.46
C THR A 123 -6.55 2.06 -3.00
N LEU A 124 -6.73 3.05 -2.12
CA LEU A 124 -6.86 2.87 -0.67
C LEU A 124 -8.25 3.36 -0.26
N LEU A 125 -9.12 2.44 0.14
CA LEU A 125 -10.44 2.74 0.66
C LEU A 125 -10.33 3.31 2.08
N PRO A 126 -11.25 4.22 2.47
CA PRO A 126 -11.13 4.98 3.71
C PRO A 126 -11.31 4.14 4.99
N ASP A 127 -11.94 2.98 4.88
CA ASP A 127 -12.32 2.06 5.95
C ASP A 127 -12.30 0.59 5.48
N ARG A 128 -12.68 -0.33 6.39
CA ARG A 128 -12.77 -1.78 6.19
C ARG A 128 -14.21 -2.27 6.11
N GLU A 129 -15.17 -1.38 5.88
CA GLU A 129 -16.58 -1.75 5.90
C GLU A 129 -16.95 -2.53 4.64
N ILE A 130 -17.74 -3.59 4.84
CA ILE A 130 -18.25 -4.45 3.77
C ILE A 130 -18.98 -3.60 2.71
N ALA A 131 -19.76 -2.60 3.15
CA ALA A 131 -20.50 -1.71 2.25
C ALA A 131 -19.59 -0.89 1.34
N THR A 132 -18.49 -0.32 1.88
CA THR A 132 -17.53 0.47 1.12
C THR A 132 -16.83 -0.37 0.05
N VAL A 133 -16.42 -1.59 0.42
CA VAL A 133 -15.76 -2.52 -0.51
C VAL A 133 -16.75 -2.98 -1.57
N GLN A 134 -17.96 -3.34 -1.17
CA GLN A 134 -19.01 -3.79 -2.09
C GLN A 134 -19.36 -2.69 -3.11
N ALA A 135 -19.52 -1.44 -2.66
CA ALA A 135 -19.77 -0.32 -3.55
C ALA A 135 -18.64 -0.15 -4.57
N TRP A 136 -17.38 -0.18 -4.11
CA TRP A 136 -16.22 -0.07 -5.01
C TRP A 136 -16.14 -1.22 -6.02
N LEU A 137 -16.40 -2.46 -5.59
CA LEU A 137 -16.41 -3.62 -6.49
C LEU A 137 -17.57 -3.57 -7.49
N THR A 138 -18.72 -3.00 -7.11
CA THR A 138 -19.88 -2.87 -7.99
C THR A 138 -19.56 -2.00 -9.22
N ASP A 139 -18.71 -0.98 -9.03
CA ASP A 139 -18.26 -0.09 -10.11
C ASP A 139 -17.23 -0.75 -11.06
N HIS A 140 -16.72 -1.96 -10.75
CA HIS A 140 -15.67 -2.65 -11.51
C HIS A 140 -16.09 -4.06 -11.92
N GLN A 141 -17.10 -4.15 -12.78
CA GLN A 141 -17.69 -5.41 -13.26
C GLN A 141 -16.74 -6.25 -14.13
N GLU A 142 -15.68 -5.65 -14.67
CA GLU A 142 -14.66 -6.33 -15.46
C GLU A 142 -13.76 -7.28 -14.65
N ILE A 143 -13.79 -7.19 -13.32
CA ILE A 143 -12.98 -8.02 -12.42
C ILE A 143 -13.48 -9.46 -12.49
N GLY A 144 -12.60 -10.37 -12.91
CA GLY A 144 -12.89 -11.80 -12.99
C GLY A 144 -12.33 -12.61 -11.82
N ILE A 145 -11.27 -12.11 -11.15
CA ILE A 145 -10.60 -12.83 -10.05
C ILE A 145 -10.32 -11.86 -8.90
N ILE A 146 -10.65 -12.28 -7.68
CA ILE A 146 -10.40 -11.53 -6.45
C ILE A 146 -9.58 -12.43 -5.51
N ALA A 147 -8.32 -12.06 -5.25
CA ALA A 147 -7.56 -12.61 -4.14
C ALA A 147 -7.87 -11.82 -2.87
N ARG A 148 -8.16 -12.51 -1.78
CA ARG A 148 -8.47 -11.88 -0.49
C ARG A 148 -7.95 -12.69 0.68
N ASP A 149 -7.82 -12.05 1.83
CA ASP A 149 -7.71 -12.74 3.11
C ASP A 149 -8.98 -13.56 3.40
N ARG A 150 -8.89 -14.54 4.30
CA ARG A 150 -9.96 -15.40 4.81
C ARG A 150 -10.94 -14.70 5.75
N GLY A 151 -10.78 -13.40 6.03
CA GLY A 151 -11.78 -12.60 6.74
C GLY A 151 -13.16 -12.64 6.04
N GLY A 152 -14.20 -13.01 6.79
CA GLY A 152 -15.54 -13.23 6.22
C GLY A 152 -16.15 -12.03 5.51
N GLY A 153 -15.87 -10.82 5.99
CA GLY A 153 -16.48 -9.59 5.45
C GLY A 153 -16.14 -9.32 3.98
N TYR A 154 -14.89 -9.54 3.56
CA TYR A 154 -14.50 -9.36 2.16
C TYR A 154 -15.11 -10.40 1.24
N GLY A 155 -15.26 -11.64 1.71
CA GLY A 155 -15.88 -12.71 0.93
C GLY A 155 -17.35 -12.43 0.63
N GLU A 156 -18.08 -11.91 1.62
CA GLU A 156 -19.48 -11.48 1.45
C GLU A 156 -19.62 -10.28 0.52
N ALA A 157 -18.77 -9.26 0.66
CA ALA A 157 -18.77 -8.09 -0.22
C ALA A 157 -18.53 -8.50 -1.69
N ALA A 158 -17.52 -9.34 -1.92
CA ALA A 158 -17.18 -9.84 -3.24
C ALA A 158 -18.31 -10.68 -3.86
N ALA A 159 -18.90 -11.60 -3.10
CA ALA A 159 -19.98 -12.45 -3.59
C ALA A 159 -21.24 -11.64 -3.97
N LYS A 160 -21.52 -10.54 -3.25
CA LYS A 160 -22.65 -9.66 -3.55
C LYS A 160 -22.38 -8.72 -4.72
N ALA A 161 -21.19 -8.14 -4.81
CA ALA A 161 -20.86 -7.15 -5.85
C ALA A 161 -20.52 -7.79 -7.21
N LEU A 162 -19.84 -8.95 -7.17
CA LEU A 162 -19.27 -9.61 -8.35
C LEU A 162 -19.52 -11.12 -8.26
N PRO A 163 -20.77 -11.58 -8.49
CA PRO A 163 -21.13 -12.99 -8.34
C PRO A 163 -20.43 -13.90 -9.36
N HIS A 164 -19.97 -13.36 -10.48
CA HIS A 164 -19.19 -14.07 -11.49
C HIS A 164 -17.70 -14.18 -11.16
N ALA A 165 -17.19 -13.38 -10.23
CA ALA A 165 -15.76 -13.34 -9.93
C ALA A 165 -15.33 -14.54 -9.08
N ILE A 166 -14.22 -15.15 -9.46
CA ILE A 166 -13.61 -16.26 -8.73
C ILE A 166 -12.87 -15.70 -7.53
N GLN A 167 -13.25 -16.13 -6.32
CA GLN A 167 -12.56 -15.76 -5.09
C GLN A 167 -11.43 -16.75 -4.78
N ILE A 168 -10.22 -16.24 -4.62
CA ILE A 168 -9.02 -17.01 -4.29
C ILE A 168 -8.53 -16.58 -2.90
N ALA A 169 -8.22 -17.55 -2.04
CA ALA A 169 -7.56 -17.26 -0.77
C ALA A 169 -6.11 -16.83 -1.03
N ASP A 170 -5.70 -15.71 -0.44
CA ASP A 170 -4.33 -15.25 -0.56
C ASP A 170 -3.32 -16.28 0.02
N ARG A 171 -2.21 -16.45 -0.70
CA ARG A 171 -1.20 -17.48 -0.41
C ARG A 171 -0.48 -17.23 0.91
N TRP A 172 -0.18 -15.97 1.24
CA TRP A 172 0.53 -15.66 2.48
C TRP A 172 -0.33 -16.06 3.69
N HIS A 173 -1.61 -15.69 3.66
CA HIS A 173 -2.55 -16.07 4.72
C HIS A 173 -2.71 -17.59 4.84
N LEU A 174 -2.70 -18.34 3.73
CA LEU A 174 -2.76 -19.80 3.79
C LEU A 174 -1.53 -20.39 4.49
N MET A 175 -0.34 -19.91 4.16
CA MET A 175 0.92 -20.37 4.75
C MET A 175 1.04 -19.99 6.22
N GLU A 176 0.62 -18.77 6.59
CA GLU A 176 0.62 -18.30 7.98
C GLU A 176 -0.31 -19.16 8.84
N ASN A 177 -1.54 -19.41 8.37
CA ASN A 177 -2.51 -20.24 9.08
C ASN A 177 -2.01 -21.68 9.24
N ALA A 178 -1.43 -22.28 8.18
CA ALA A 178 -0.88 -23.63 8.25
C ALA A 178 0.29 -23.72 9.23
N SER A 179 1.18 -22.73 9.23
CA SER A 179 2.32 -22.67 10.13
C SER A 179 1.88 -22.50 11.59
N SER A 180 0.91 -21.62 11.85
CA SER A 180 0.34 -21.44 13.20
C SER A 180 -0.29 -22.73 13.69
N ALA A 181 -1.15 -23.37 12.89
CA ALA A 181 -1.82 -24.61 13.28
C ALA A 181 -0.83 -25.74 13.55
N PHE A 182 0.26 -25.83 12.76
CA PHE A 182 1.33 -26.79 13.01
C PHE A 182 2.04 -26.52 14.34
N LEU A 183 2.40 -25.26 14.63
CA LEU A 183 3.06 -24.90 15.89
C LEU A 183 2.18 -25.18 17.10
N ASP A 184 0.87 -24.94 16.99
CA ASP A 184 -0.07 -25.23 18.08
C ASP A 184 -0.16 -26.74 18.33
N ALA A 185 -0.25 -27.56 17.27
CA ALA A 185 -0.24 -29.02 17.41
C ALA A 185 1.05 -29.55 18.04
N VAL A 186 2.22 -29.01 17.67
CA VAL A 186 3.50 -29.40 18.29
C VAL A 186 3.55 -29.00 19.75
N ARG A 187 3.06 -27.80 20.10
CA ARG A 187 2.98 -27.35 21.50
C ARG A 187 2.05 -28.20 22.34
N GLU A 188 0.93 -28.66 21.78
CA GLU A 188 0.04 -29.60 22.47
C GLU A 188 0.73 -30.94 22.75
N ILE A 189 1.54 -31.44 21.80
CA ILE A 189 2.35 -32.65 21.98
C ILE A 189 3.45 -32.44 23.03
N ASP A 190 4.15 -31.30 23.02
CA ASP A 190 5.21 -31.01 23.99
C ASP A 190 4.65 -30.71 25.39
N ALA A 191 3.43 -30.17 25.48
CA ALA A 191 2.73 -29.95 26.73
C ALA A 191 2.07 -31.23 27.28
N TYR A 192 2.04 -32.31 26.50
CA TYR A 192 1.54 -33.61 26.93
C TYR A 192 2.54 -34.25 27.91
N ASP A 193 2.26 -34.14 29.21
CA ASP A 193 2.98 -34.86 30.27
C ASP A 193 2.33 -36.24 30.53
N PRO A 194 2.95 -37.35 30.06
CA PRO A 194 2.41 -38.70 30.28
C PRO A 194 2.37 -39.11 31.77
N CYS A 195 3.08 -38.40 32.66
CA CYS A 195 3.05 -38.64 34.11
C CYS A 195 1.87 -37.98 34.83
N ARG A 196 1.23 -36.96 34.22
CA ARG A 196 0.03 -36.31 34.81
C ARG A 196 -1.23 -37.12 34.56
N ASP A 197 -1.33 -37.78 33.41
CA ASP A 197 -2.52 -38.55 32.99
C ASP A 197 -2.62 -39.93 33.69
N ARG A 198 -1.48 -40.57 34.01
CA ARG A 198 -1.47 -41.83 34.79
C ARG A 198 -2.02 -41.70 36.21
N ARG A 199 -2.04 -40.50 36.81
CA ARG A 199 -2.62 -40.29 38.15
C ARG A 199 -4.15 -40.37 38.17
N HIS A 200 -4.82 -40.14 37.04
CA HIS A 200 -6.28 -40.21 36.95
C HIS A 200 -6.80 -41.63 36.67
N GLN A 201 -6.00 -42.51 36.08
CA GLN A 201 -6.42 -43.89 35.75
C GLN A 201 -6.03 -44.94 36.82
N GLY A 202 -5.35 -44.55 37.90
CA GLY A 202 -4.81 -45.46 38.92
C GLY A 202 -5.70 -45.76 40.14
N ARG A 203 -6.95 -45.26 40.21
CA ARG A 203 -7.82 -45.40 41.41
C ARG A 203 -8.97 -46.40 41.26
N SER A 204 -8.71 -47.55 40.63
CA SER A 204 -9.61 -48.70 40.69
C SER A 204 -8.85 -50.00 40.46
N ARG A 205 -8.19 -50.51 41.51
CA ARG A 205 -7.87 -51.94 41.62
C ARG A 205 -8.33 -52.43 42.99
N PRO A 206 -9.15 -53.50 43.07
CA PRO A 206 -9.54 -54.08 44.34
C PRO A 206 -8.33 -54.71 45.01
N ALA A 207 -8.30 -54.62 46.34
CA ALA A 207 -7.37 -55.37 47.16
C ALA A 207 -7.57 -56.87 46.91
N HIS A 208 -6.53 -57.57 46.47
CA HIS A 208 -6.11 -58.87 47.00
C HIS A 208 -4.82 -59.32 46.32
N LEU A 209 -3.98 -60.00 47.12
CA LEU A 209 -2.70 -60.67 46.80
C LEU A 209 -1.43 -59.81 46.95
N ARG A 210 -0.85 -59.85 48.16
CA ARG A 210 0.60 -59.96 48.37
C ARG A 210 1.04 -61.35 47.85
N PRO A 211 2.26 -61.58 47.31
CA PRO A 211 3.57 -61.25 47.90
C PRO A 211 4.60 -60.77 46.84
N ARG A 212 5.87 -60.43 47.07
CA ARG A 212 6.93 -60.87 47.99
C ARG A 212 7.88 -59.71 48.30
N SER A 213 8.53 -59.80 49.46
CA SER A 213 9.66 -59.00 49.89
C SER A 213 10.86 -59.14 48.95
N CYS A 214 11.48 -58.01 48.62
CA CYS A 214 12.88 -57.93 48.24
C CYS A 214 13.61 -57.12 49.32
N LYS A 215 14.83 -57.55 49.63
CA LYS A 215 15.72 -56.98 50.64
C LYS A 215 16.01 -55.49 50.40
#